data_AF-A0A0R2UCC7-F1
#
_entry.id   AF-A0A0R2UCC7-F1
#
_cell.length_a   1.000
_cell.length_b   1.000
_cell.length_c   1.000
_cell.angle_alpha   90.00
_cell.angle_beta   90.00
_cell.angle_gamma   90.00
#
_symmetry.space_group_name_H-M   'P 1'
#
loop_
_entity.id
_entity.type
_entity.pdbx_description
1 polymer ?
#
loop_
_entity_poly.entity_id
_entity_poly.type
_entity_poly.pdbx_seq_one_letter_code
_entity_poly.pdbx_strand_id
1 'polypeptide(L)'
;MKFNLIEVLKLAILTTFIIVAIAFLAGAGATFFYLRHIEDEGSVNGDLQRKLEKSDQKLKRYQQEVSEHFITVSHLTTNVAQSYRQIHEHLATSAIRLASPEIGRQLLKSGGSSLSLVDADGNPLVSAEDIEAPRDYAPKVPGGVLSEAYGLVDDEVVDFTEDLDASDEEDKDPTERIN
;
A
#
# COMPACT_ATOMS: atom_id res chain seq x y z
N MET A 1 -28.90 -37.77 89.93
CA MET A 1 -28.65 -36.48 89.24
C MET A 1 -29.44 -36.50 87.94
N LYS A 2 -30.69 -35.99 87.95
CA LYS A 2 -31.58 -36.01 86.78
C LYS A 2 -31.24 -34.78 85.93
N PHE A 3 -30.50 -34.96 84.84
CA PHE A 3 -30.35 -33.91 83.84
C PHE A 3 -31.71 -33.73 83.15
N ASN A 4 -32.32 -32.56 83.30
CA ASN A 4 -33.57 -32.25 82.62
C ASN A 4 -33.25 -32.11 81.13
N LEU A 5 -33.65 -33.10 80.34
CA LEU A 5 -33.43 -33.14 78.90
C LEU A 5 -33.89 -31.85 78.19
N ILE A 6 -34.93 -31.21 78.73
CA ILE A 6 -35.47 -29.93 78.24
C ILE A 6 -34.48 -28.76 78.45
N GLU A 7 -33.75 -28.73 79.56
CA GLU A 7 -32.74 -27.69 79.82
C GLU A 7 -31.52 -27.87 78.91
N VAL A 8 -31.10 -29.11 78.69
CA VAL A 8 -30.00 -29.43 77.77
C VAL A 8 -30.37 -29.06 76.33
N LEU A 9 -31.60 -29.36 75.89
CA LEU A 9 -32.10 -29.00 74.56
C LEU A 9 -32.18 -27.47 74.37
N LYS A 10 -32.67 -26.75 75.39
CA LYS A 10 -32.72 -25.27 75.36
C LYS A 10 -31.32 -24.66 75.25
N LEU A 11 -30.35 -25.19 76.00
CA LEU A 11 -28.96 -24.72 75.96
C LEU A 11 -28.33 -24.97 74.58
N ALA A 12 -28.54 -26.16 74.00
CA ALA A 12 -28.04 -26.49 72.66
C ALA A 12 -28.59 -25.52 71.60
N ILE A 13 -29.90 -25.28 71.60
CA ILE A 13 -30.55 -24.35 70.67
C ILE A 13 -29.97 -22.94 70.83
N LEU A 14 -29.83 -22.44 72.07
CA LEU A 14 -29.27 -21.11 72.33
C LEU A 14 -27.85 -20.96 71.76
N THR A 15 -26.98 -21.95 71.96
CA THR A 15 -25.59 -21.90 71.45
C THR A 15 -25.53 -21.94 69.92
N THR A 16 -26.39 -22.72 69.27
CA THR A 16 -26.45 -22.75 67.80
C THR A 16 -26.87 -21.40 67.21
N PHE A 17 -27.87 -20.74 67.81
CA PHE A 17 -28.28 -19.40 67.37
C PHE A 17 -27.18 -18.36 67.56
N ILE A 18 -26.41 -18.44 68.66
CA ILE A 18 -25.27 -17.53 68.90
C ILE A 18 -24.19 -17.73 67.83
N ILE A 19 -23.85 -18.97 67.49
CA ILE A 19 -22.84 -19.28 66.46
C ILE A 19 -23.30 -18.78 65.09
N VAL A 20 -24.57 -19.00 64.73
CA VAL A 20 -25.15 -18.52 63.46
C VAL A 20 -25.16 -16.99 63.41
N ALA A 21 -25.51 -16.33 64.51
CA ALA A 21 -25.51 -14.87 64.58
C ALA A 21 -24.09 -14.30 64.39
N ILE A 22 -23.09 -14.89 65.04
CA ILE A 22 -21.69 -14.46 64.89
C ILE A 22 -21.19 -14.71 63.47
N ALA A 23 -21.48 -15.87 62.88
CA ALA A 23 -21.11 -16.18 61.50
C ALA A 23 -21.79 -15.22 60.50
N PHE A 24 -23.05 -14.86 60.75
CA PHE A 24 -23.77 -13.88 59.93
C PHE A 24 -23.17 -12.48 60.05
N LEU A 25 -22.83 -12.03 61.26
CA LEU A 25 -22.16 -10.73 61.46
C LEU A 25 -20.78 -10.70 60.81
N ALA A 26 -20.00 -11.77 60.95
CA ALA A 26 -18.69 -11.88 60.31
C ALA A 26 -18.81 -11.90 58.78
N GLY A 27 -19.78 -12.65 58.24
CA GLY A 27 -20.06 -12.70 56.81
C GLY A 27 -20.56 -11.38 56.25
N ALA A 28 -21.47 -10.70 56.97
CA ALA A 28 -21.95 -9.36 56.61
C ALA A 28 -20.82 -8.32 56.67
N GLY A 29 -19.97 -8.39 57.69
CA GLY A 29 -18.79 -7.51 57.82
C GLY A 29 -17.78 -7.72 56.69
N ALA A 30 -17.46 -8.97 56.36
CA ALA A 30 -16.56 -9.31 55.26
C ALA A 30 -17.15 -8.90 53.90
N THR A 31 -18.44 -9.13 53.69
CA THR A 31 -19.14 -8.75 52.45
C THR A 31 -19.22 -7.23 52.30
N PHE A 32 -19.50 -6.50 53.38
CA PHE A 32 -19.52 -5.05 53.39
C PHE A 32 -18.13 -4.45 53.13
N PHE A 33 -17.10 -5.03 53.74
CA PHE A 33 -15.72 -4.62 53.52
C PHE A 33 -15.27 -4.88 52.08
N TYR A 34 -15.62 -6.04 51.52
CA TYR A 34 -15.32 -6.39 50.13
C TYR A 34 -16.03 -5.46 49.14
N LEU A 35 -17.31 -5.16 49.36
CA LEU A 35 -18.08 -4.27 48.49
C LEU A 35 -17.56 -2.82 48.52
N ARG A 36 -17.17 -2.34 49.70
CA ARG A 36 -16.51 -1.04 49.89
C ARG A 36 -15.18 -0.95 49.12
N HIS A 37 -14.45 -2.07 49.01
CA HIS A 37 -13.17 -2.09 48.32
C HIS A 37 -13.31 -2.10 46.79
N ILE A 38 -14.44 -2.59 46.26
CA ILE A 38 -14.77 -2.57 44.83
C ILE A 38 -15.26 -1.19 44.37
N GLU A 39 -15.89 -0.39 45.23
CA GLU A 39 -16.32 0.96 44.86
C GLU A 39 -15.17 1.90 44.44
N ASP A 40 -13.95 1.66 44.92
CA ASP A 40 -12.75 2.39 44.47
C ASP A 40 -12.32 2.01 43.02
N GLU A 41 -12.74 0.85 42.51
CA GLU A 41 -12.56 0.44 41.09
C GLU A 41 -13.55 1.09 40.11
N GLY A 42 -14.45 1.97 40.58
CA GLY A 42 -15.31 2.78 39.70
C GLY A 42 -14.51 3.64 38.70
N SER A 43 -13.25 3.93 39.01
CA SER A 43 -12.29 4.61 38.12
C SER A 43 -11.84 3.74 36.94
N VAL A 44 -11.65 2.44 37.14
CA VAL A 44 -11.14 1.51 36.11
C VAL A 44 -12.13 1.34 34.96
N ASN A 45 -13.43 1.24 35.28
CA ASN A 45 -14.49 1.17 34.27
C ASN A 45 -14.60 2.48 33.47
N GLY A 46 -14.44 3.64 34.14
CA GLY A 46 -14.43 4.95 33.48
C GLY A 46 -13.23 5.14 32.55
N ASP A 47 -12.05 4.66 32.95
CA ASP A 47 -10.85 4.74 32.11
C ASP A 47 -10.93 3.78 30.92
N LEU A 48 -11.53 2.60 31.08
CA LEU A 48 -11.78 1.67 29.98
C LEU A 48 -12.78 2.27 28.98
N GLN A 49 -13.87 2.87 29.46
CA GLN A 49 -14.85 3.56 28.62
C GLN A 49 -14.24 4.74 27.87
N ARG A 50 -13.40 5.54 28.53
CA ARG A 50 -12.64 6.62 27.88
C ARG A 50 -11.67 6.10 26.83
N LYS A 51 -11.05 4.94 27.05
CA LYS A 51 -10.12 4.34 26.09
C LYS A 51 -10.86 3.87 24.83
N LEU A 52 -12.05 3.29 24.99
CA LEU A 52 -12.93 2.95 23.87
C LEU A 52 -13.35 4.20 23.09
N GLU A 53 -13.86 5.23 23.78
CA GLU A 53 -14.28 6.47 23.12
C GLU A 53 -13.13 7.14 22.36
N LYS A 54 -11.92 7.18 22.94
CA LYS A 54 -10.72 7.69 22.27
C LYS A 54 -10.37 6.87 21.02
N SER A 55 -10.50 5.55 21.08
CA SER A 55 -10.23 4.66 19.94
C SER A 55 -11.22 4.90 18.81
N ASP A 56 -12.51 4.94 19.13
CA ASP A 56 -13.57 5.22 18.15
C ASP A 56 -13.40 6.60 17.52
N GLN A 57 -13.00 7.60 18.31
CA GLN A 57 -12.72 8.94 17.78
C GLN A 57 -11.52 8.93 16.82
N LYS A 58 -10.46 8.18 17.14
CA LYS A 58 -9.30 8.02 16.25
C LYS A 58 -9.69 7.35 14.93
N LEU A 59 -10.49 6.27 15.00
CA LEU A 59 -10.99 5.59 13.80
C LEU A 59 -11.82 6.51 12.92
N LYS A 60 -12.75 7.28 13.52
CA LYS A 60 -13.55 8.27 12.78
C LYS A 60 -12.69 9.35 12.12
N ARG A 61 -11.68 9.86 12.83
CA ARG A 61 -10.73 10.85 12.26
C ARG A 61 -9.94 10.25 11.11
N TYR A 62 -9.43 9.04 11.27
CA TYR A 62 -8.71 8.34 10.20
C TYR A 62 -9.59 8.13 8.96
N GLN A 63 -10.82 7.66 9.15
CA GLN A 63 -11.79 7.50 8.06
C GLN A 63 -12.07 8.84 7.34
N GLN A 64 -12.17 9.94 8.10
CA GLN A 64 -12.36 11.27 7.53
C GLN A 64 -11.13 11.73 6.73
N GLU A 65 -9.92 11.56 7.28
CA GLU A 65 -8.66 11.95 6.64
C GLU A 65 -8.42 11.17 5.35
N VAL A 66 -8.67 9.86 5.36
CA VAL A 66 -8.59 9.02 4.15
C VAL A 66 -9.59 9.47 3.10
N SER A 67 -10.84 9.77 3.49
CA SER A 67 -11.86 10.27 2.56
C SER A 67 -11.46 11.60 1.93
N GLU A 68 -10.95 12.54 2.73
CA GLU A 68 -10.44 13.83 2.25
C GLU A 68 -9.27 13.63 1.28
N HIS A 69 -8.32 12.75 1.62
CA HIS A 69 -7.18 12.46 0.75
C HIS A 69 -7.62 11.84 -0.59
N PHE A 70 -8.58 10.91 -0.58
CA PHE A 70 -9.14 10.35 -1.82
C PHE A 70 -9.83 11.40 -2.68
N ILE A 71 -10.54 12.37 -2.09
CA ILE A 71 -11.12 13.49 -2.82
C ILE A 71 -10.02 14.34 -3.46
N THR A 72 -8.99 14.71 -2.70
CA THR A 72 -7.85 15.49 -3.22
C THR A 72 -7.13 14.76 -4.36
N VAL A 73 -6.85 13.47 -4.19
CA VAL A 73 -6.20 12.64 -5.22
C VAL A 73 -7.08 12.50 -6.46
N SER A 74 -8.40 12.36 -6.30
CA SER A 74 -9.33 12.30 -7.44
C SER A 74 -9.30 13.59 -8.26
N HIS A 75 -9.25 14.76 -7.59
CA HIS A 75 -9.08 16.05 -8.27
C HIS A 75 -7.73 16.14 -8.99
N LEU A 76 -6.64 15.75 -8.33
CA LEU A 76 -5.30 15.82 -8.94
C LEU A 76 -5.17 14.85 -10.13
N THR A 77 -5.72 13.65 -10.01
CA THR A 77 -5.77 12.64 -11.08
C THR A 77 -6.56 13.14 -12.29
N THR A 78 -7.66 13.86 -12.06
CA THR A 78 -8.43 14.49 -13.14
C THR A 78 -7.59 15.50 -13.93
N ASN A 79 -6.78 16.31 -13.24
CA ASN A 79 -5.86 17.24 -13.90
C ASN A 79 -4.82 16.50 -14.75
N VAL A 80 -4.25 15.41 -14.23
CA VAL A 80 -3.30 14.58 -14.99
C VAL A 80 -3.95 13.98 -16.24
N ALA A 81 -5.16 13.43 -16.11
CA ALA A 81 -5.90 12.87 -17.25
C ALA A 81 -6.18 13.95 -18.31
N GLN A 82 -6.53 15.17 -17.88
CA GLN A 82 -6.73 16.30 -18.78
C GLN A 82 -5.43 16.71 -19.49
N SER A 83 -4.32 16.82 -18.76
CA SER A 83 -3.01 17.14 -19.34
C SER A 83 -2.55 16.06 -20.32
N TYR A 84 -2.78 14.78 -20.03
CA TYR A 84 -2.49 13.68 -20.95
C TYR A 84 -3.28 13.83 -22.26
N ARG A 85 -4.58 14.12 -22.17
CA ARG A 85 -5.41 14.37 -23.35
C ARG A 85 -4.90 15.56 -24.17
N GLN A 86 -4.55 16.66 -23.52
CA GLN A 86 -4.01 17.86 -24.19
C GLN A 86 -2.69 17.58 -24.90
N ILE A 87 -1.78 16.83 -24.27
CA ILE A 87 -0.51 16.43 -24.89
C ILE A 87 -0.77 15.61 -26.15
N HIS A 88 -1.68 14.65 -26.10
CA HIS A 88 -2.05 13.84 -27.27
C HIS A 88 -2.68 14.66 -28.40
N GLU A 89 -3.57 15.60 -28.08
CA GLU A 89 -4.17 16.49 -29.07
C GLU A 89 -3.12 17.42 -29.70
N HIS A 90 -2.19 17.95 -28.89
CA HIS A 90 -1.10 18.77 -29.37
C HIS A 90 -0.13 17.97 -30.26
N LEU A 91 0.17 16.72 -29.91
CA LEU A 91 0.98 15.82 -30.74
C LEU A 91 0.29 15.51 -32.06
N ALA A 92 -1.00 15.18 -32.05
CA ALA A 92 -1.77 14.92 -33.27
C ALA A 92 -1.80 16.17 -34.19
N THR A 93 -2.07 17.33 -33.60
CA THR A 93 -2.08 18.62 -34.32
C THR A 93 -0.69 18.95 -34.88
N SER A 94 0.36 18.72 -34.10
CA SER A 94 1.74 18.96 -34.52
C SER A 94 2.17 17.99 -35.62
N ALA A 95 1.80 16.72 -35.53
CA ALA A 95 2.06 15.73 -36.56
C ALA A 95 1.41 16.12 -37.89
N ILE A 96 0.13 16.54 -37.87
CA ILE A 96 -0.55 17.04 -39.07
C ILE A 96 0.14 18.29 -39.62
N ARG A 97 0.53 19.23 -38.74
CA ARG A 97 1.19 20.47 -39.16
C ARG A 97 2.58 20.21 -39.75
N LEU A 98 3.40 19.38 -39.13
CA LEU A 98 4.76 19.07 -39.60
C LEU A 98 4.75 18.14 -40.82
N ALA A 99 3.84 17.18 -40.89
CA ALA A 99 3.67 16.32 -42.06
C ALA A 99 2.98 17.05 -43.22
N SER A 100 2.52 18.29 -43.03
CA SER A 100 1.93 19.06 -44.12
C SER A 100 2.98 19.31 -45.21
N PRO A 101 2.66 19.02 -46.49
CA PRO A 101 3.59 19.23 -47.60
C PRO A 101 4.09 20.67 -47.70
N GLU A 102 3.27 21.62 -47.23
CA GLU A 102 3.59 23.06 -47.23
C GLU A 102 4.75 23.39 -46.29
N ILE A 103 4.74 22.86 -45.05
CA ILE A 103 5.85 23.02 -44.09
C ILE A 103 7.09 22.27 -44.57
N GLY A 104 6.95 21.07 -45.13
CA GLY A 104 8.06 20.34 -45.74
C GLY A 104 8.71 21.13 -46.88
N ARG A 105 7.91 21.74 -47.77
CA ARG A 105 8.38 22.65 -48.82
C ARG A 105 9.01 23.92 -48.25
N GLN A 106 8.47 24.47 -47.16
CA GLN A 106 8.99 25.68 -46.52
C GLN A 106 10.32 25.42 -45.82
N LEU A 107 10.50 24.25 -45.20
CA LEU A 107 11.78 23.76 -44.65
C LEU A 107 12.81 23.48 -45.75
N LEU A 108 12.41 22.85 -46.87
CA LEU A 108 13.29 22.69 -48.05
C LEU A 108 13.72 24.03 -48.63
N LYS A 109 12.82 25.03 -48.63
CA LYS A 109 13.09 26.38 -49.11
C LYS A 109 13.96 27.20 -48.13
N SER A 110 13.76 27.06 -46.82
CA SER A 110 14.52 27.76 -45.79
C SER A 110 15.88 27.11 -45.48
N GLY A 111 15.99 25.80 -45.70
CA GLY A 111 17.25 25.03 -45.74
C GLY A 111 18.14 25.35 -46.94
N GLY A 112 17.79 26.39 -47.71
CA GLY A 112 18.70 27.21 -48.49
C GLY A 112 19.70 26.44 -49.34
N SER A 113 19.31 26.10 -50.57
CA SER A 113 20.21 25.86 -51.71
C SER A 113 21.32 24.79 -51.56
N SER A 114 21.41 24.11 -50.42
CA SER A 114 22.55 23.23 -50.05
C SER A 114 22.15 21.75 -49.99
N LEU A 115 20.87 21.45 -50.21
CA LEU A 115 20.43 20.12 -50.63
C LEU A 115 20.23 20.08 -52.15
N SER A 116 21.04 20.83 -52.89
CA SER A 116 21.30 20.50 -54.28
C SER A 116 22.14 19.23 -54.21
N LEU A 117 21.53 18.07 -54.42
CA LEU A 117 22.23 16.78 -54.61
C LEU A 117 22.97 16.79 -55.94
N VAL A 118 23.64 17.89 -56.25
CA VAL A 118 24.20 18.23 -57.54
C VAL A 118 25.50 18.99 -57.27
N ASP A 119 26.59 18.50 -57.85
CA ASP A 119 27.92 19.08 -57.83
C ASP A 119 27.92 20.52 -58.39
N ALA A 120 28.98 21.28 -58.14
CA ALA A 120 29.24 22.61 -58.70
C ALA A 120 29.13 22.64 -60.24
N ASP A 121 29.34 21.49 -60.91
CA ASP A 121 29.21 21.32 -62.36
C ASP A 121 27.80 20.91 -62.84
N GLY A 122 26.81 20.78 -61.93
CA GLY A 122 25.44 20.42 -62.30
C GLY A 122 25.19 18.92 -62.45
N ASN A 123 26.12 18.06 -62.04
CA ASN A 123 25.98 16.61 -62.04
C ASN A 123 25.38 16.09 -60.72
N PRO A 124 24.41 15.18 -60.73
CA PRO A 124 23.82 14.65 -59.51
C PRO A 124 24.89 13.94 -58.64
N LEU A 125 25.01 14.34 -57.36
CA LEU A 125 25.93 13.76 -56.37
C LEU A 125 25.54 12.34 -55.93
N VAL A 126 24.32 11.93 -56.25
CA VAL A 126 23.79 10.60 -55.98
C VAL A 126 23.28 10.05 -57.31
N SER A 127 23.87 8.94 -57.77
CA SER A 127 23.41 8.27 -58.98
C SER A 127 22.03 7.67 -58.71
N ALA A 128 21.11 7.70 -59.68
CA ALA A 128 19.78 7.11 -59.50
C ALA A 128 19.86 5.60 -59.23
N GLU A 129 20.97 4.98 -59.63
CA GLU A 129 21.32 3.58 -59.38
C GLU A 129 21.72 3.29 -57.92
N ASP A 130 22.13 4.31 -57.15
CA ASP A 130 22.53 4.19 -55.74
C ASP A 130 21.34 4.38 -54.77
N ILE A 131 20.16 4.75 -55.29
CA ILE A 131 18.94 4.91 -54.50
C ILE A 131 18.26 3.54 -54.37
N GLU A 132 18.71 2.76 -53.39
CA GLU A 132 18.02 1.51 -53.03
C GLU A 132 16.79 1.78 -52.14
N ALA A 133 15.74 0.97 -52.33
CA ALA A 133 14.58 1.01 -51.45
C ALA A 133 14.98 0.74 -49.98
N PRO A 134 14.27 1.33 -48.99
CA PRO A 134 14.53 1.08 -47.59
C PRO A 134 14.61 -0.42 -47.33
N ARG A 135 15.76 -0.83 -46.82
CA ARG A 135 16.04 -2.21 -46.49
C ARG A 135 15.22 -2.57 -45.24
N ASP A 136 14.19 -3.41 -45.39
CA ASP A 136 13.32 -3.90 -44.31
C ASP A 136 14.03 -4.82 -43.28
N TYR A 137 15.37 -4.79 -43.20
CA TYR A 137 16.13 -5.87 -42.60
C TYR A 137 16.64 -5.50 -41.20
N ALA A 138 16.04 -6.14 -40.21
CA ALA A 138 16.87 -6.81 -39.21
C ALA A 138 17.69 -7.90 -39.92
N PRO A 139 19.02 -8.02 -39.72
CA PRO A 139 19.81 -9.08 -40.33
C PRO A 139 19.21 -10.45 -40.02
N LYS A 140 19.06 -11.30 -41.04
CA LYS A 140 18.56 -12.68 -40.88
C LYS A 140 19.64 -13.54 -40.26
N VAL A 141 19.76 -13.43 -38.96
CA VAL A 141 20.57 -14.31 -38.11
C VAL A 141 19.76 -15.54 -37.71
N PRO A 142 20.40 -16.69 -37.51
CA PRO A 142 19.74 -17.86 -36.92
C PRO A 142 19.06 -17.46 -35.61
N GLY A 143 17.76 -17.73 -35.46
CA GLY A 143 16.97 -17.32 -34.28
C GLY A 143 16.36 -15.91 -34.34
N GLY A 144 16.79 -15.05 -35.26
CA GLY A 144 16.32 -13.67 -35.39
C GLY A 144 16.97 -12.71 -34.37
N VAL A 145 16.86 -11.40 -34.63
CA VAL A 145 17.46 -10.36 -33.76
C VAL A 145 16.85 -10.26 -32.36
N LEU A 146 15.73 -10.96 -32.12
CA LEU A 146 15.09 -11.09 -30.83
C LEU A 146 15.37 -12.44 -30.16
N SER A 147 16.26 -13.26 -30.72
CA SER A 147 16.71 -14.45 -30.02
C SER A 147 17.62 -14.07 -28.86
N GLU A 148 17.45 -14.76 -27.74
CA GLU A 148 18.28 -14.65 -26.54
C GLU A 148 19.77 -14.92 -26.81
N ALA A 149 20.07 -15.70 -27.85
CA ALA A 149 21.42 -16.02 -28.29
C ALA A 149 22.04 -14.96 -29.23
N TYR A 150 21.29 -13.92 -29.62
CA TYR A 150 21.81 -12.92 -30.54
C TYR A 150 22.94 -12.09 -29.91
N GLY A 151 24.15 -12.23 -30.43
CA GLY A 151 25.33 -11.54 -29.92
C GLY A 151 26.05 -12.26 -28.79
N LEU A 152 25.60 -13.46 -28.40
CA LEU A 152 26.34 -14.34 -27.51
C LEU A 152 27.30 -15.20 -28.35
N VAL A 153 28.59 -14.98 -28.18
CA VAL A 153 29.62 -15.92 -28.64
C VAL A 153 29.72 -16.97 -27.55
N ASP A 154 29.57 -18.25 -27.90
CA ASP A 154 29.61 -19.40 -26.98
C ASP A 154 31.02 -19.66 -26.37
N ASP A 155 31.83 -18.62 -26.19
CA ASP A 155 33.08 -18.65 -25.45
C ASP A 155 32.95 -17.71 -24.25
N GLU A 156 33.01 -18.29 -23.05
CA GLU A 156 32.82 -17.69 -21.72
C GLU A 156 31.38 -17.70 -21.19
N VAL A 157 30.99 -18.90 -20.75
CA VAL A 157 30.03 -19.10 -19.66
C VAL A 157 30.53 -18.33 -18.43
N VAL A 158 30.11 -17.08 -18.29
CA VAL A 158 30.16 -16.39 -16.99
C VAL A 158 28.94 -16.86 -16.23
N ASP A 159 29.17 -17.84 -15.37
CA ASP A 159 28.19 -18.35 -14.42
C ASP A 159 27.74 -17.23 -13.49
N PHE A 160 26.54 -16.72 -13.69
CA PHE A 160 25.83 -15.87 -12.75
C PHE A 160 24.77 -16.70 -12.02
N THR A 161 25.20 -17.79 -11.38
CA THR A 161 24.42 -18.44 -10.33
C THR A 161 25.32 -18.62 -9.10
N GLU A 162 24.73 -18.42 -7.91
CA GLU A 162 25.37 -18.24 -6.59
C GLU A 162 25.88 -16.79 -6.37
N ASP A 163 25.23 -15.91 -5.59
CA ASP A 163 24.67 -16.10 -4.25
C ASP A 163 23.29 -15.43 -4.10
N LEU A 164 22.23 -16.23 -4.02
CA LEU A 164 21.01 -15.89 -3.30
C LEU A 164 21.03 -16.67 -2.00
N ASP A 165 21.85 -16.23 -1.05
CA ASP A 165 21.75 -16.71 0.32
C ASP A 165 20.71 -15.88 1.08
N ALA A 166 19.93 -16.59 1.87
CA ALA A 166 18.64 -16.16 2.38
C ALA A 166 18.74 -15.05 3.42
N SER A 167 18.02 -13.96 3.17
CA SER A 167 17.52 -13.09 4.24
C SER A 167 16.14 -12.53 3.85
N ASP A 168 15.19 -13.43 3.65
CA ASP A 168 13.75 -13.12 3.61
C ASP A 168 13.25 -12.92 5.06
N GLU A 169 13.49 -11.76 5.64
CA GLU A 169 12.94 -11.36 6.94
C GLU A 169 12.58 -9.86 6.94
N GLU A 170 11.79 -9.38 5.97
CA GLU A 170 11.20 -8.03 6.09
C GLU A 170 9.89 -7.79 5.34
N ASP A 171 8.98 -8.76 5.33
CA ASP A 171 7.60 -8.51 4.87
C ASP A 171 6.56 -9.24 5.74
N LYS A 172 6.71 -9.10 7.06
CA LYS A 172 5.73 -9.63 8.03
C LYS A 172 4.53 -8.71 8.14
N ASP A 173 3.39 -9.25 7.74
CA ASP A 173 2.05 -8.73 7.94
C ASP A 173 1.88 -8.13 9.35
N PRO A 174 1.46 -6.86 9.47
CA PRO A 174 1.30 -6.20 10.76
C PRO A 174 0.19 -6.81 11.64
N THR A 175 -0.63 -7.75 11.14
CA THR A 175 -1.70 -8.41 11.90
C THR A 175 -1.24 -9.55 12.82
N GLU A 176 -0.02 -10.08 12.66
CA GLU A 176 0.50 -11.14 13.55
C GLU A 176 1.07 -10.63 14.89
N ARG A 177 1.18 -9.30 15.08
CA ARG A 177 1.83 -8.70 16.26
C ARG A 177 0.87 -8.41 17.42
N ILE A 178 -0.01 -9.36 17.76
CA ILE A 178 -0.83 -9.28 18.98
C ILE A 178 -0.58 -10.49 19.88
N ASN A 179 0.22 -10.30 20.92
CA ASN A 179 0.16 -11.04 22.17
C ASN A 179 0.47 -10.10 23.32
#